data_AF-A0A4S2S9P5-F1
#
_entry.id   AF-A0A4S2S9P5-F1
#
_cell.length_a   1.000
_cell.length_b   1.000
_cell.length_c   1.000
_cell.angle_alpha   90.00
_cell.angle_beta   90.00
_cell.angle_gamma   90.00
#
_symmetry.space_group_name_H-M   'P 1'
#
loop_
_entity.id
_entity.type
_entity.pdbx_description
1 polymer ?
#
loop_
_entity_poly.entity_id
_entity_poly.type
_entity_poly.pdbx_seq_one_letter_code
_entity_poly.pdbx_strand_id
1 'polypeptide(L)'
;MPLDETPLDKNLQVGPGSVASLPLNVKIRNHRGTTVVGGYEHFFELTASAAHIWRQIDGRRTVRDIAALIAEEYEIDQESVVQDIVELFTELAQHDVLNIAQGDSRS
;
A
#
# COMPACT_ATOMS: atom_id res chain seq x y z
N MET A 1 15.09 29.56 12.89
CA MET A 1 15.22 28.13 12.49
C MET A 1 14.08 27.84 11.55
N PRO A 2 14.30 27.67 10.24
CA PRO A 2 13.32 26.98 9.43
C PRO A 2 13.45 25.48 9.75
N LEU A 3 12.30 24.84 9.95
CA LEU A 3 12.22 23.39 9.97
C LEU A 3 12.59 22.93 8.56
N ASP A 4 13.44 21.92 8.48
CA ASP A 4 13.86 21.28 7.24
C ASP A 4 12.62 20.62 6.61
N GLU A 5 11.82 21.41 5.89
CA GLU A 5 10.79 20.94 5.01
C GLU A 5 11.49 20.34 3.79
N THR A 6 12.11 19.18 4.00
CA THR A 6 12.55 18.31 2.92
C THR A 6 11.29 18.02 2.10
N PRO A 7 11.19 18.50 0.85
CA PRO A 7 10.11 18.02 0.00
C PRO A 7 10.40 16.54 -0.20
N LEU A 8 9.65 15.65 0.47
CA LEU A 8 9.58 14.25 0.04
C LEU A 8 9.38 14.32 -1.46
N ASP A 9 10.31 13.76 -2.22
CA ASP A 9 10.30 13.74 -3.67
C ASP A 9 9.01 13.05 -4.14
N LYS A 10 7.92 13.81 -4.26
CA LYS A 10 6.55 13.34 -4.54
C LYS A 10 6.39 13.10 -6.04
N ASN A 11 7.27 12.31 -6.63
CA ASN A 11 6.96 11.57 -7.85
C ASN A 11 6.72 10.09 -7.52
N LEU A 12 6.03 9.85 -6.41
CA LEU A 12 5.60 8.53 -6.02
C LEU A 12 4.37 8.15 -6.84
N GLN A 13 4.61 7.73 -8.08
CA GLN A 13 3.55 7.22 -8.95
C GLN A 13 3.34 5.74 -8.65
N VAL A 14 2.29 5.44 -7.89
CA VAL A 14 1.79 4.08 -7.73
C VAL A 14 1.00 3.73 -8.99
N GLY A 15 1.43 2.67 -9.67
CA GLY A 15 0.76 2.16 -10.85
C GLY A 15 0.54 0.65 -10.75
N PRO A 16 -0.15 0.04 -11.74
CA PRO A 16 -0.45 -1.39 -11.73
C PRO A 16 0.80 -2.29 -11.72
N GLY A 17 1.94 -1.80 -12.23
CA GLY A 17 3.24 -2.50 -12.19
C GLY A 17 4.06 -2.20 -10.94
N SER A 18 3.59 -1.37 -10.01
CA SER A 18 4.32 -1.05 -8.80
C SER A 18 4.30 -2.20 -7.80
N VAL A 19 5.40 -2.37 -7.07
CA VAL A 19 5.57 -3.38 -6.02
C VAL A 19 5.65 -2.66 -4.68
N ALA A 20 4.78 -3.04 -3.76
CA ALA A 20 4.75 -2.50 -2.41
C ALA A 20 5.61 -3.33 -1.46
N SER A 21 6.35 -2.65 -0.58
CA SER A 21 7.17 -3.27 0.46
C SER A 21 6.97 -2.57 1.80
N LEU A 22 7.04 -3.34 2.90
CA LEU A 22 6.91 -2.80 4.25
C LEU A 22 8.26 -2.24 4.73
N PRO A 23 8.33 -0.94 5.11
CA PRO A 23 9.52 -0.39 5.73
C PRO A 23 9.69 -0.90 7.17
N LEU A 24 10.93 -0.89 7.68
CA LEU A 24 11.32 -1.52 8.95
C LEU A 24 10.66 -0.91 10.20
N ASN A 25 10.16 0.33 10.09
CA ASN A 25 9.53 1.09 11.17
C ASN A 25 8.02 0.86 11.29
N VAL A 26 7.40 0.11 10.36
CA VAL A 26 5.96 -0.11 10.36
C VAL A 26 5.54 -1.05 11.47
N LYS A 27 4.46 -0.65 12.16
CA LYS A 27 3.81 -1.44 13.19
C LYS A 27 2.40 -1.78 12.76
N ILE A 28 2.02 -3.03 13.01
CA ILE A 28 0.67 -3.53 12.83
C ILE A 28 0.11 -3.84 14.21
N ARG A 29 -1.10 -3.36 14.50
CA ARG A 29 -1.83 -3.64 15.73
C ARG A 29 -3.26 -3.99 15.41
N ASN A 30 -3.84 -4.96 16.12
CA ASN A 30 -5.28 -5.15 16.10
C ASN A 30 -5.89 -4.35 17.26
N HIS A 31 -6.87 -3.49 16.96
CA HIS A 31 -7.63 -2.76 17.96
C HIS A 31 -9.12 -3.01 17.76
N ARG A 32 -9.75 -3.70 18.71
CA ARG A 32 -11.20 -4.00 18.71
C ARG A 32 -11.69 -4.70 17.43
N GLY A 33 -10.86 -5.54 16.82
CA GLY A 33 -11.18 -6.24 15.57
C GLY A 33 -10.78 -5.48 14.31
N THR A 34 -10.41 -4.19 14.42
CA THR A 34 -9.89 -3.38 13.32
C THR A 34 -8.37 -3.52 13.23
N THR A 35 -7.84 -3.64 12.01
CA THR A 35 -6.39 -3.66 11.78
C THR A 35 -5.90 -2.23 11.67
N VAL A 36 -4.93 -1.85 12.50
CA VAL A 36 -4.32 -0.52 12.50
C VAL A 36 -2.86 -0.66 12.07
N VAL A 37 -2.45 0.09 11.06
CA VAL A 37 -1.09 0.10 10.54
C VAL A 37 -0.51 1.50 10.65
N GLY A 38 0.77 1.63 10.98
CA GLY A 38 1.37 2.95 11.10
C GLY A 38 2.85 2.94 11.41
N GLY A 39 3.48 4.07 11.10
CA GLY A 39 4.88 4.36 11.39
C GLY A 39 5.05 5.10 12.71
N TYR A 40 5.96 6.08 12.73
CA TYR A 40 6.20 6.92 13.90
C TYR A 40 5.18 8.06 14.04
N GLU A 41 4.81 8.69 12.92
CA GLU A 41 4.00 9.92 12.89
C GLU A 41 2.52 9.65 12.59
N HIS A 42 2.21 8.62 11.80
CA HIS A 42 0.86 8.37 11.29
C HIS A 42 0.39 6.92 11.50
N PHE A 43 -0.89 6.78 11.84
CA PHE A 43 -1.58 5.51 11.98
C PHE A 43 -2.88 5.54 11.18
N PHE A 44 -3.17 4.45 10.49
CA PHE A 44 -4.32 4.25 9.64
C PHE A 44 -5.10 3.03 10.12
N GLU A 45 -6.41 3.20 10.30
CA GLU A 45 -7.33 2.09 10.53
C GLU A 45 -7.73 1.51 9.18
N LEU A 46 -7.35 0.26 8.94
CA LEU A 46 -7.69 -0.46 7.72
C LEU A 46 -9.09 -1.07 7.83
N THR A 47 -9.87 -0.87 6.78
CA THR A 47 -11.09 -1.65 6.54
C THR A 47 -10.75 -3.12 6.34
N ALA A 48 -11.76 -4.01 6.36
CA ALA A 48 -11.53 -5.44 6.13
C ALA A 48 -10.85 -5.70 4.77
N SER A 49 -11.28 -5.01 3.72
CA SER A 49 -10.70 -5.11 2.38
C SER A 49 -9.26 -4.56 2.34
N ALA A 50 -9.01 -3.40 2.94
CA ALA A 50 -7.66 -2.83 3.01
C ALA A 50 -6.70 -3.70 3.83
N ALA A 51 -7.17 -4.30 4.93
CA ALA A 51 -6.40 -5.26 5.72
C ALA A 51 -6.15 -6.58 4.96
N HIS A 52 -7.05 -6.96 4.06
CA HIS A 52 -6.81 -8.08 3.14
C HIS A 52 -5.71 -7.72 2.14
N ILE A 53 -5.83 -6.60 1.44
CA ILE A 53 -4.80 -6.09 0.51
C ILE A 53 -3.43 -6.02 1.19
N TRP A 54 -3.38 -5.41 2.38
CA TRP A 54 -2.16 -5.25 3.16
C TRP A 54 -1.45 -6.57 3.45
N ARG A 55 -2.20 -7.65 3.72
CA ARG A 55 -1.63 -8.98 3.99
C ARG A 55 -0.99 -9.63 2.76
N GLN A 56 -1.33 -9.17 1.56
CA GLN A 56 -0.74 -9.67 0.31
C GLN A 56 0.58 -8.99 -0.04
N ILE A 57 0.97 -7.95 0.71
CA ILE A 57 2.21 -7.20 0.49
C ILE A 57 3.40 -8.05 0.94
N ASP A 58 4.16 -8.54 -0.05
CA ASP A 58 5.33 -9.40 0.14
C ASP A 58 6.63 -8.79 -0.39
N GLY A 59 6.59 -7.58 -0.94
CA GLY A 59 7.73 -6.92 -1.57
C GLY A 59 8.10 -7.45 -2.95
N ARG A 60 7.26 -8.30 -3.57
CA ARG A 60 7.54 -8.93 -4.87
C ARG A 60 6.39 -8.82 -5.85
N ARG A 61 5.15 -9.00 -5.39
CA ARG A 61 3.95 -8.93 -6.22
C ARG A 61 3.67 -7.50 -6.65
N THR A 62 3.28 -7.34 -7.91
CA THR A 62 2.80 -6.05 -8.39
C THR A 62 1.38 -5.78 -7.89
N VAL A 63 0.94 -4.52 -7.95
CA VAL A 63 -0.45 -4.15 -7.70
C VAL A 63 -1.41 -5.00 -8.53
N ARG A 64 -1.10 -5.25 -9.80
CA ARG A 64 -1.94 -6.08 -10.68
C ARG A 64 -2.02 -7.55 -10.24
N ASP A 65 -0.92 -8.11 -9.75
CA ASP A 65 -0.90 -9.48 -9.20
C ASP A 65 -1.77 -9.58 -7.94
N ILE A 66 -1.63 -8.61 -7.02
CA ILE A 66 -2.44 -8.55 -5.80
C ILE A 66 -3.92 -8.37 -6.16
N ALA A 67 -4.22 -7.50 -7.13
CA ALA A 67 -5.58 -7.26 -7.59
C ALA A 67 -6.22 -8.51 -8.18
N ALA A 68 -5.47 -9.31 -8.96
CA ALA A 68 -5.98 -10.55 -9.53
C ALA A 68 -6.40 -11.55 -8.45
N LEU A 69 -5.59 -11.71 -7.40
CA LEU A 69 -5.88 -12.61 -6.28
C LEU A 69 -7.16 -12.20 -5.54
N ILE A 70 -7.33 -10.91 -5.31
CA ILE A 70 -8.50 -10.38 -4.58
C ILE A 70 -9.75 -10.40 -5.47
N ALA A 71 -9.62 -10.05 -6.74
CA ALA A 71 -10.72 -10.11 -7.70
C ALA A 71 -11.27 -11.53 -7.83
N GLU A 72 -10.39 -12.54 -7.85
CA GLU A 72 -10.78 -13.95 -7.85
C GLU A 72 -11.45 -14.37 -6.53
N GLU A 73 -10.90 -13.98 -5.38
CA GLU A 73 -11.45 -14.35 -4.07
C GLU A 73 -12.84 -13.75 -3.81
N TYR A 74 -13.07 -12.52 -4.27
CA TYR A 74 -14.32 -11.78 -4.03
C TYR A 74 -15.27 -11.75 -5.24
N GLU A 75 -14.91 -12.40 -6.36
CA GLU A 75 -15.65 -12.41 -7.62
C GLU A 75 -16.03 -10.99 -8.12
N ILE A 76 -15.08 -10.06 -8.04
CA ILE A 76 -15.25 -8.65 -8.47
C ILE A 76 -14.32 -8.29 -9.63
N ASP A 77 -14.57 -7.11 -10.22
CA ASP A 77 -13.78 -6.61 -11.34
C ASP A 77 -12.34 -6.26 -10.91
N GLN A 78 -11.35 -6.78 -11.65
CA GLN A 78 -9.94 -6.58 -11.34
C GLN A 78 -9.51 -5.11 -11.49
N GLU A 79 -10.01 -4.38 -12.48
CA GLU A 79 -9.61 -2.98 -12.68
C GLU A 79 -10.08 -2.10 -11.51
N SER A 80 -11.27 -2.37 -10.98
CA SER A 80 -11.80 -1.72 -9.78
C SER A 80 -10.90 -1.99 -8.57
N VAL A 81 -10.45 -3.24 -8.39
CA VAL A 81 -9.52 -3.59 -7.30
C VAL A 81 -8.14 -2.94 -7.49
N VAL A 82 -7.65 -2.85 -8.74
CA VAL A 82 -6.40 -2.14 -9.02
C VAL A 82 -6.51 -0.68 -8.58
N GLN A 83 -7.62 0.00 -8.88
CA GLN A 83 -7.84 1.38 -8.45
C GLN A 83 -7.83 1.49 -6.92
N ASP A 84 -8.57 0.62 -6.21
CA ASP A 84 -8.60 0.60 -4.75
C ASP A 84 -7.21 0.39 -4.14
N ILE A 85 -6.40 -0.51 -4.70
CA ILE A 85 -5.04 -0.77 -4.22
C ILE A 85 -4.12 0.41 -4.51
N VAL A 86 -4.21 1.01 -5.70
CA VAL A 86 -3.39 2.18 -6.08
C VAL A 86 -3.68 3.34 -5.14
N GLU A 87 -4.94 3.63 -4.84
CA GLU A 87 -5.34 4.69 -3.90
C GLU A 87 -4.79 4.41 -2.51
N LEU A 88 -5.03 3.20 -1.97
CA LEU A 88 -4.55 2.80 -0.64
C LEU A 88 -3.03 2.89 -0.52
N PHE A 89 -2.30 2.38 -1.51
CA PHE A 89 -0.83 2.38 -1.50
C PHE A 89 -0.27 3.79 -1.66
N THR A 90 -0.93 4.64 -2.43
CA THR A 90 -0.56 6.04 -2.58
C THR A 90 -0.67 6.76 -1.24
N GLU A 91 -1.78 6.61 -0.53
CA GLU A 91 -1.97 7.23 0.79
C GLU A 91 -0.93 6.71 1.79
N LEU A 92 -0.78 5.38 1.92
CA LEU A 92 0.16 4.80 2.89
C LEU A 92 1.61 5.20 2.62
N ALA A 93 1.99 5.29 1.35
CA ALA A 93 3.36 5.66 0.99
C ALA A 93 3.61 7.17 1.08
N GLN A 94 2.60 8.03 0.93
CA GLN A 94 2.72 9.46 1.24
C GLN A 94 3.02 9.74 2.72
N HIS A 95 2.71 8.79 3.60
CA HIS A 95 2.91 8.89 5.04
C HIS A 95 4.02 7.97 5.58
N ASP A 96 4.93 7.51 4.69
CA ASP A 96 6.07 6.63 5.04
C ASP A 96 5.67 5.30 5.70
N VAL A 97 4.43 4.86 5.50
CA VAL A 97 3.90 3.57 6.00
C VAL A 97 4.15 2.45 4.97
N LEU A 98 4.45 2.79 3.73
CA LEU A 98 4.69 1.82 2.67
C LEU A 98 5.78 2.34 1.73
N ASN A 99 6.67 1.46 1.30
CA ASN A 99 7.65 1.78 0.26
C ASN A 99 7.18 1.26 -1.10
N ILE A 100 7.28 2.09 -2.13
CA ILE A 100 6.86 1.73 -3.48
C ILE A 100 8.08 1.64 -4.39
N ALA A 101 8.24 0.48 -5.01
CA ALA A 101 9.19 0.28 -6.10
C ALA A 101 8.43 0.13 -7.43
N GLN A 102 9.05 0.54 -8.53
CA GLN A 102 8.55 0.15 -9.85
C GLN A 102 8.96 -1.30 -10.08
N GLY A 103 7.99 -2.21 -10.20
CA GLY A 103 8.26 -3.56 -10.69
C GLY A 103 8.66 -3.43 -12.15
N ASP A 104 9.90 -3.83 -12.47
CA ASP A 104 10.42 -3.88 -13.84
C ASP A 104 9.42 -4.69 -14.68
N SER A 105 8.51 -3.99 -15.35
CA SER A 105 7.59 -4.57 -16.31
C SER A 105 8.41 -4.83 -17.58
N ARG A 106 9.30 -5.83 -17.53
CA ARG A 106 9.94 -6.33 -18.74
C ARG A 106 8.91 -7.15 -19.48
N SER A 107 8.49 -6.56 -20.60
CA SER A 107 7.62 -7.09 -21.66
C SER A 107 7.83 -8.55 -22.02
#